data_AF-A0A9Q2FJE9-F1
#
_entry.id   AF-A0A9Q2FJE9-F1
#
_cell.length_a   1.000
_cell.length_b   1.000
_cell.length_c   1.000
_cell.angle_alpha   90.00
_cell.angle_beta   90.00
_cell.angle_gamma   90.00
#
_symmetry.space_group_name_H-M   'P 1'
#
loop_
_entity.id
_entity.type
_entity.pdbx_description
1 polymer ?
#
loop_
_entity_poly.entity_id
_entity_poly.type
_entity_poly.pdbx_seq_one_letter_code
_entity_poly.pdbx_strand_id
1 'polypeptide(L)'
;MMRPLHPLLRGHTDQTFAEYLSDRPLAVQQKARERRVCLVHARARAADASIPGIAKAYAATAEAVEAELVALLHATKPAEAIPFPEPPMRGPQTLQDLLMRTEAAKASGRLAGFLRFCTDLLPGERDVH
;
A
#
# COMPACT_ATOMS: atom_id res chain seq x y z
N MET A 1 28.71 -13.12 -3.23
CA MET A 1 28.87 -11.82 -3.93
C MET A 1 27.57 -11.05 -3.81
N MET A 2 27.64 -9.74 -3.56
CA MET A 2 26.44 -8.89 -3.45
C MET A 2 25.83 -8.59 -4.82
N ARG A 3 24.50 -8.60 -4.90
CA ARG A 3 23.77 -8.19 -6.11
C ARG A 3 23.98 -6.69 -6.42
N PRO A 4 23.98 -6.30 -7.71
CA PRO A 4 23.99 -4.90 -8.09
C PRO A 4 22.73 -4.20 -7.56
N LEU A 5 22.86 -2.89 -7.29
CA LEU A 5 21.72 -2.07 -6.87
C LEU A 5 20.65 -2.01 -7.96
N HIS A 6 19.40 -1.92 -7.53
CA HIS A 6 18.24 -1.69 -8.37
C HIS A 6 18.46 -0.45 -9.25
N PRO A 7 18.06 -0.46 -10.53
CA PRO A 7 18.29 0.67 -11.45
C PRO A 7 17.80 2.01 -10.92
N LEU A 8 16.66 2.02 -10.22
CA LEU A 8 16.08 3.22 -9.59
C LEU A 8 16.93 3.86 -8.49
N LEU A 9 17.90 3.11 -7.94
CA LEU A 9 18.76 3.58 -6.85
C LEU A 9 20.20 3.78 -7.34
N ARG A 10 20.49 3.38 -8.58
CA ARG A 10 21.84 3.39 -9.14
C ARG A 10 22.21 4.80 -9.58
N GLY A 11 23.41 5.25 -9.21
CA GLY A 11 23.97 6.52 -9.69
C GLY A 11 23.35 7.79 -9.08
N HIS A 12 22.45 7.66 -8.11
CA HIS A 12 21.96 8.82 -7.37
C HIS A 12 23.00 9.31 -6.36
N THR A 13 23.20 10.62 -6.27
CA THR A 13 23.83 11.31 -5.12
C THR A 13 22.76 11.60 -4.07
N ASP A 14 23.13 12.16 -2.92
CA ASP A 14 22.12 12.62 -1.94
C ASP A 14 21.23 13.71 -2.50
N GLN A 15 21.81 14.59 -3.30
CA GLN A 15 21.08 15.67 -3.95
C GLN A 15 20.13 15.16 -5.04
N THR A 16 20.60 14.33 -5.97
CA THR A 16 19.72 13.86 -7.07
C THR A 16 18.63 12.89 -6.59
N PHE A 17 18.84 12.21 -5.46
CA PHE A 17 17.79 11.42 -4.83
C PHE A 17 16.76 12.30 -4.11
N ALA A 18 17.21 13.39 -3.47
CA ALA A 18 16.31 14.36 -2.87
C ALA A 18 15.44 15.04 -3.94
N GLU A 19 16.02 15.40 -5.08
CA GLU A 19 15.31 15.93 -6.25
C GLU A 19 14.29 14.92 -6.78
N TYR A 20 14.66 13.64 -6.92
CA TYR A 20 13.74 12.58 -7.34
C TYR A 20 12.54 12.38 -6.39
N LEU A 21 12.69 12.77 -5.13
CA LEU A 21 11.64 12.67 -4.11
C LEU A 21 10.86 13.98 -3.92
N SER A 22 11.22 15.07 -4.61
CA SER A 22 10.75 16.42 -4.28
C SER A 22 9.23 16.59 -4.37
N ASP A 23 8.62 15.86 -5.31
CA ASP A 23 7.22 15.83 -5.66
C ASP A 23 6.43 14.75 -4.89
N ARG A 24 7.08 14.07 -3.93
CA ARG A 24 6.46 13.06 -3.05
C ARG A 24 6.03 13.68 -1.72
N PRO A 25 5.03 13.10 -1.02
CA PRO A 25 4.67 13.52 0.34
C PRO A 25 5.87 13.47 1.31
N LEU A 26 5.96 14.43 2.24
CA LEU A 26 7.10 14.55 3.17
C LEU A 26 7.41 13.25 3.93
N ALA A 27 6.37 12.53 4.38
CA ALA A 27 6.53 11.24 5.06
C ALA A 27 7.24 10.18 4.19
N VAL A 28 6.95 10.17 2.88
CA VAL A 28 7.60 9.29 1.91
C VAL A 28 9.06 9.71 1.72
N GLN A 29 9.33 11.02 1.63
CA GLN A 29 10.69 11.53 1.49
C GLN A 29 11.56 11.13 2.69
N GLN A 30 11.07 11.32 3.91
CA GLN A 30 11.78 10.98 5.14
C GLN A 30 12.07 9.47 5.22
N LYS A 31 11.05 8.65 5.00
CA LYS A 31 11.18 7.19 5.03
C LYS A 31 12.13 6.67 3.94
N ALA A 32 12.06 7.23 2.74
CA ALA A 32 12.95 6.85 1.64
C ALA A 32 14.42 7.19 1.94
N ARG A 33 14.68 8.36 2.54
CA ARG A 33 16.02 8.77 2.98
C ARG A 33 16.57 7.86 4.07
N GLU A 34 15.77 7.55 5.09
CA GLU A 34 16.15 6.63 6.16
C GLU A 34 16.54 5.25 5.59
N ARG A 35 15.66 4.67 4.76
CA ARG A 35 15.92 3.37 4.12
C ARG A 35 17.17 3.40 3.23
N ARG A 36 17.42 4.50 2.52
CA ARG A 36 18.63 4.64 1.71
C ARG A 36 19.90 4.65 2.56
N VAL A 37 19.90 5.36 3.69
CA VAL A 37 21.04 5.34 4.64
C VAL A 37 21.28 3.93 5.16
N CYS A 38 20.23 3.22 5.58
CA CYS A 38 20.33 1.83 6.01
C CYS A 38 20.91 0.92 4.92
N LEU A 39 20.49 1.09 3.66
CA LEU A 39 20.98 0.33 2.52
C LEU A 39 22.48 0.55 2.30
N VAL A 40 22.93 1.80 2.26
CA VAL A 40 24.35 2.15 2.08
C VAL A 40 25.19 1.54 3.21
N HIS A 41 24.72 1.70 4.45
CA HIS A 41 25.42 1.17 5.61
C HIS A 41 25.51 -0.36 5.59
N ALA A 42 24.41 -1.06 5.33
CA ALA A 42 24.40 -2.52 5.26
C ALA A 42 25.33 -3.06 4.16
N ARG A 43 25.36 -2.41 2.99
CA ARG A 43 26.28 -2.79 1.89
C ARG A 43 27.75 -2.56 2.26
N ALA A 44 28.07 -1.43 2.89
CA ALA A 44 29.43 -1.16 3.37
C ALA A 44 29.87 -2.22 4.39
N ARG A 45 29.02 -2.53 5.38
CA ARG A 45 29.30 -3.57 6.39
C ARG A 45 29.42 -4.97 5.80
N ALA A 46 28.66 -5.28 4.75
CA ALA A 46 28.80 -6.56 4.05
C ALA A 46 30.13 -6.67 3.29
N ALA A 47 30.67 -5.56 2.78
CA ALA A 47 31.97 -5.52 2.10
C ALA A 47 33.16 -5.57 3.07
N ASP A 48 33.04 -4.90 4.23
CA ASP A 48 34.11 -4.83 5.24
C ASP A 48 34.17 -6.04 6.17
N ALA A 49 33.11 -6.88 6.20
CA ALA A 49 33.02 -8.01 7.11
C ALA A 49 34.01 -9.13 6.74
N SER A 50 34.94 -9.41 7.66
CA SER A 50 35.89 -10.52 7.55
C SER A 50 35.26 -11.90 7.80
N ILE A 51 34.16 -11.95 8.55
CA ILE A 51 33.45 -13.19 8.88
C ILE A 51 32.34 -13.44 7.84
N PRO A 52 32.37 -14.56 7.09
CA PRO A 52 31.41 -14.83 6.01
C PRO A 52 29.94 -14.83 6.47
N GLY A 53 29.65 -15.32 7.67
CA GLY A 53 28.29 -15.32 8.23
C GLY A 53 27.75 -13.91 8.46
N ILE A 54 28.60 -12.98 8.93
CA ILE A 54 28.24 -11.58 9.16
C ILE A 54 28.05 -10.86 7.83
N ALA A 55 28.95 -11.08 6.87
CA ALA A 55 28.83 -10.54 5.51
C ALA A 55 27.50 -10.98 4.86
N LYS A 56 27.12 -12.25 5.03
CA LYS A 56 25.85 -12.80 4.52
C LYS A 56 24.64 -12.15 5.19
N ALA A 57 24.68 -11.92 6.51
CA ALA A 57 23.60 -11.27 7.23
C ALA A 57 23.38 -9.83 6.76
N TYR A 58 24.45 -9.03 6.67
CA TYR A 58 24.36 -7.66 6.16
C TYR A 58 23.94 -7.59 4.70
N ALA A 59 24.38 -8.54 3.86
CA ALA A 59 23.90 -8.64 2.49
C ALA A 59 22.39 -8.88 2.44
N ALA A 60 21.86 -9.82 3.24
CA ALA A 60 20.42 -10.07 3.33
C ALA A 60 19.65 -8.84 3.83
N THR A 61 20.18 -8.11 4.82
CA THR A 61 19.60 -6.85 5.29
C THR A 61 19.56 -5.80 4.17
N ALA A 62 20.67 -5.62 3.45
CA ALA A 62 20.72 -4.69 2.32
C ALA A 62 19.68 -5.06 1.24
N GLU A 63 19.52 -6.35 0.94
CA GLU A 63 18.54 -6.80 -0.05
C GLU A 63 17.08 -6.55 0.38
N ALA A 64 16.77 -6.76 1.66
CA ALA A 64 15.45 -6.47 2.22
C ALA A 64 15.14 -4.97 2.22
N VAL A 65 16.08 -4.15 2.68
CA VAL A 65 15.93 -2.69 2.72
C VAL A 65 15.79 -2.12 1.31
N GLU A 66 16.55 -2.65 0.35
CA GLU A 66 16.41 -2.28 -1.06
C GLU A 66 15.02 -2.60 -1.62
N ALA A 67 14.48 -3.78 -1.31
CA ALA A 67 13.14 -4.17 -1.76
C ALA A 67 12.07 -3.26 -1.15
N GLU A 68 12.16 -2.94 0.14
CA GLU A 68 11.26 -1.99 0.80
C GLU A 68 11.34 -0.59 0.19
N LEU A 69 12.55 -0.11 -0.09
CA LEU A 69 12.77 1.19 -0.70
C LEU A 69 12.17 1.25 -2.10
N VAL A 70 12.42 0.24 -2.93
CA VAL A 70 11.85 0.16 -4.29
C VAL A 70 10.31 0.12 -4.23
N ALA A 71 9.73 -0.67 -3.33
CA ALA A 71 8.29 -0.72 -3.14
C ALA A 71 7.71 0.65 -2.74
N LEU A 72 8.36 1.38 -1.83
CA LEU A 72 7.95 2.72 -1.41
C LEU A 72 7.95 3.72 -2.58
N LEU A 73 8.96 3.64 -3.46
CA LEU A 73 9.09 4.53 -4.63
C LEU A 73 8.06 4.21 -5.73
N HIS A 74 7.63 2.95 -5.84
CA HIS A 74 6.60 2.52 -6.78
C HIS A 74 5.17 2.80 -6.29
N ALA A 75 4.88 2.53 -5.00
CA ALA A 75 3.54 2.64 -4.44
C ALA A 75 2.98 4.08 -4.44
N THR A 76 3.84 5.07 -4.58
CA THR A 76 3.47 6.49 -4.46
C THR A 76 3.29 7.19 -5.80
N LYS A 77 3.42 6.49 -6.94
CA LYS A 77 2.85 7.03 -8.18
C LYS A 77 1.34 7.04 -7.98
N PRO A 78 0.66 8.20 -7.95
CA PRO A 78 -0.79 8.19 -7.87
C PRO A 78 -1.27 7.33 -9.04
N ALA A 79 -2.03 6.27 -8.72
CA ALA A 79 -2.92 5.70 -9.71
C ALA A 79 -3.68 6.90 -10.29
N GLU A 80 -3.59 7.07 -11.60
CA GLU A 80 -4.35 8.06 -12.35
C GLU A 80 -5.74 8.11 -11.71
N ALA A 81 -6.09 9.26 -11.12
CA ALA A 81 -7.32 9.38 -10.37
C ALA A 81 -8.46 9.14 -11.35
N ILE A 82 -8.95 7.90 -11.41
CA ILE A 82 -10.16 7.58 -12.15
C ILE A 82 -11.23 8.44 -11.48
N PRO A 83 -11.78 9.47 -12.17
CA PRO A 83 -12.78 10.32 -11.55
C PRO A 83 -13.91 9.41 -11.09
N PHE A 84 -14.25 9.50 -9.81
CA PHE A 84 -15.45 8.84 -9.33
C PHE A 84 -16.61 9.45 -10.15
N PRO A 85 -17.38 8.65 -10.91
CA PRO A 85 -18.46 9.20 -11.70
C PRO A 85 -19.40 9.93 -10.74
N GLU A 86 -19.70 11.20 -11.02
CA GLU A 86 -20.63 11.96 -10.20
C GLU A 86 -21.93 11.15 -10.07
N PRO A 87 -22.42 10.91 -8.84
CA PRO A 87 -23.69 10.23 -8.68
C PRO A 87 -24.75 11.06 -9.40
N PRO A 88 -25.66 10.44 -10.18
CA PRO A 88 -26.69 11.18 -10.88
C PRO A 88 -27.44 12.03 -9.86
N MET A 89 -27.48 13.34 -10.10
CA MET A 89 -28.25 14.33 -9.33
C MET A 89 -29.73 13.95 -9.34
N ARG A 90 -30.12 13.00 -8.50
CA ARG A 90 -31.51 12.69 -8.21
C ARG A 90 -31.92 13.71 -7.16
N GLY A 91 -32.88 14.57 -7.52
CA GLY A 91 -33.53 15.52 -6.61
C GLY A 91 -34.06 14.84 -5.34
N PRO A 92 -34.53 15.61 -4.36
CA PRO A 92 -34.89 15.11 -3.04
C PRO A 92 -35.86 13.92 -3.16
N GLN A 93 -35.37 12.72 -2.84
CA GLN A 93 -36.18 11.51 -2.88
C GLN A 93 -37.08 11.52 -1.66
N THR A 94 -38.39 11.50 -1.86
CA THR A 94 -39.32 11.39 -0.74
C THR A 94 -39.29 9.96 -0.19
N LEU A 95 -39.66 9.80 1.08
CA LEU A 95 -39.72 8.49 1.73
C LEU A 95 -40.69 7.53 1.00
N GLN A 96 -41.70 8.08 0.32
CA GLN A 96 -42.62 7.33 -0.54
C GLN A 96 -41.96 6.83 -1.83
N ASP A 97 -41.07 7.59 -2.45
CA ASP A 97 -40.32 7.16 -3.64
C ASP A 97 -39.36 6.00 -3.34
N LEU A 98 -38.80 5.99 -2.12
CA LEU A 98 -37.96 4.90 -1.64
C LEU A 98 -38.78 3.63 -1.39
N LEU A 99 -39.98 3.76 -0.80
CA LEU A 99 -40.88 2.63 -0.52
C LEU A 99 -41.43 1.96 -1.79
N MET A 100 -41.81 2.75 -2.80
CA MET A 100 -42.27 2.21 -4.09
C MET A 100 -41.15 1.44 -4.84
N ARG A 101 -39.88 1.84 -4.66
CA ARG A 101 -38.73 1.14 -5.23
C ARG A 101 -38.38 -0.14 -4.47
N THR A 102 -38.58 -0.20 -3.16
CA THR A 102 -38.38 -1.44 -2.39
C THR A 102 -39.40 -2.51 -2.73
N GLU A 103 -40.63 -2.13 -3.09
CA GLU A 103 -41.63 -3.06 -3.62
C GLU A 103 -41.23 -3.62 -4.99
N ALA A 104 -40.68 -2.78 -5.88
CA ALA A 104 -40.11 -3.23 -7.15
C ALA A 104 -38.84 -4.09 -6.97
N ALA A 105 -38.01 -3.81 -5.96
CA ALA A 105 -36.79 -4.56 -5.68
C ALA A 105 -37.04 -5.90 -4.96
N LYS A 106 -38.16 -6.03 -4.23
CA LYS A 106 -38.61 -7.31 -3.63
C LYS A 106 -38.90 -8.40 -4.67
N ALA A 107 -39.11 -8.03 -5.94
CA ALA A 107 -39.22 -8.99 -7.04
C ALA A 107 -37.87 -9.59 -7.49
N SER A 108 -36.73 -9.08 -6.99
CA SER A 108 -35.40 -9.58 -7.34
C SER A 108 -34.75 -10.30 -6.14
N GLY A 109 -34.70 -11.63 -6.19
CA GLY A 109 -34.20 -12.50 -5.11
C GLY A 109 -32.74 -12.30 -4.66
N ARG A 110 -32.01 -11.33 -5.23
CA ARG A 110 -30.62 -10.99 -4.86
C ARG A 110 -30.49 -10.28 -3.52
N LEU A 111 -31.49 -9.48 -3.13
CA LEU A 111 -31.42 -8.69 -1.89
C LEU A 111 -31.65 -9.54 -0.64
N ALA A 112 -32.49 -10.58 -0.74
CA ALA A 112 -32.67 -11.58 0.31
C ALA A 112 -31.39 -12.40 0.58
N GLY A 113 -30.65 -12.75 -0.48
CA GLY A 113 -29.38 -13.46 -0.35
C GLY A 113 -28.28 -12.62 0.30
N PHE A 114 -28.22 -11.33 -0.04
CA PHE A 114 -27.26 -10.40 0.56
C PHE A 114 -27.57 -10.13 2.04
N LEU A 115 -28.85 -9.94 2.41
CA LEU A 115 -29.23 -9.76 3.82
C LEU A 115 -28.92 -11.00 4.66
N ARG A 116 -29.12 -12.20 4.11
CA ARG A 116 -28.76 -13.47 4.78
C ARG A 116 -27.24 -13.61 4.98
N PHE A 117 -26.45 -13.24 3.97
CA PHE A 117 -24.98 -13.20 4.08
C PHE A 117 -24.51 -12.21 5.15
N CYS A 118 -25.14 -11.04 5.25
CA CYS A 118 -24.82 -10.06 6.29
C CYS A 118 -25.18 -10.55 7.70
N THR A 119 -26.27 -11.29 7.87
CA THR A 119 -26.62 -11.89 9.17
C THR A 119 -25.72 -13.06 9.53
N ASP A 120 -25.26 -13.87 8.57
CA ASP A 120 -24.36 -15.00 8.81
C ASP A 120 -22.92 -14.55 9.12
N LEU A 121 -22.54 -13.31 8.77
CA LEU A 121 -21.23 -12.71 9.05
C LEU A 121 -21.15 -11.96 10.39
N LEU A 122 -22.25 -11.81 11.12
CA LEU A 122 -22.20 -11.29 12.48
C LEU A 122 -21.83 -12.45 13.42
N PRO A 123 -20.64 -12.43 14.07
CA PRO A 123 -20.32 -13.42 15.08
C PRO A 123 -21.32 -13.27 16.21
N GLY A 124 -22.27 -14.20 16.28
CA GLY A 124 -23.20 -14.33 17.39
C GLY A 124 -22.41 -14.40 18.70
N GLU A 125 -22.88 -13.63 19.67
CA GLU A 125 -22.55 -13.82 21.08
C GLU A 125 -22.72 -15.30 21.41
N ARG A 126 -21.61 -16.03 21.44
CA ARG A 126 -21.54 -17.33 22.10
C ARG A 126 -21.52 -17.02 23.57
N ASP A 127 -22.71 -17.08 24.16
CA ASP A 127 -22.95 -17.08 25.59
C ASP A 127 -21.93 -17.97 26.32
N VAL A 128 -21.35 -17.38 27.35
CA VAL A 128 -20.54 -18.03 28.37
C VAL A 128 -21.49 -18.72 29.33
N HIS A 129 -21.51 -20.05 29.34
CA HIS A 129 -21.85 -20.86 30.51
C HIS A 129 -21.11 -22.20 30.47
#